data_AF-A0ABD5NBD3-F1
#
_entry.id   AF-A0ABD5NBD3-F1
#
_cell.length_a   1.000
_cell.length_b   1.000
_cell.length_c   1.000
_cell.angle_alpha   90.00
_cell.angle_beta   90.00
_cell.angle_gamma   90.00
#
_symmetry.space_group_name_H-M   'P 1'
#
loop_
_entity.id
_entity.type
_entity.pdbx_description
1 polymer ?
#
loop_
_entity_poly.entity_id
_entity_poly.type
_entity_poly.pdbx_seq_one_letter_code
_entity_poly.pdbx_strand_id
1 'polypeptide(L)' 'MSPLSLLLYGLAALHLAIGVPALLAPGFVRARLPPRYADAVGERREWRGFGAGTTSVGGSLLVVASALGA' A
#
# COMPACT_ATOMS: atom_id res chain seq x y z
N MET A 1 9.66 19.79 10.69
CA MET A 1 9.47 18.33 10.46
C MET A 1 10.78 17.61 10.66
N SER A 2 10.80 16.53 11.44
CA SER A 2 12.00 15.72 11.64
C SER A 2 12.29 14.83 10.41
N PRO A 3 13.55 14.39 10.19
CA PRO A 3 13.89 13.42 9.14
C PRO A 3 13.10 12.11 9.28
N LEU A 4 12.83 11.68 10.51
CA LEU A 4 12.00 10.52 10.81
C LEU A 4 10.55 10.72 10.34
N SER A 5 9.93 11.87 10.66
CA SER A 5 8.56 12.17 10.21
C SER A 5 8.50 12.18 8.67
N LEU A 6 9.51 12.74 8.00
CA LEU A 6 9.57 12.80 6.55
C LEU A 6 9.69 11.40 5.92
N LEU A 7 10.53 10.53 6.51
CA LEU A 7 10.64 9.12 6.11
C LEU A 7 9.31 8.39 6.28
N LEU A 8 8.62 8.58 7.42
CA LEU A 8 7.34 7.94 7.69
C LEU A 8 6.25 8.38 6.71
N TYR A 9 6.19 9.67 6.36
CA TYR A 9 5.30 10.15 5.30
C TYR A 9 5.61 9.53 3.94
N GLY A 10 6.90 9.42 3.58
CA GLY A 10 7.32 8.77 2.34
C GLY A 10 6.92 7.30 2.29
N LEU A 11 7.16 6.56 3.38
CA LEU A 11 6.74 5.16 3.49
C LEU A 11 5.22 5.02 3.47
N ALA A 12 4.50 5.91 4.14
CA ALA A 12 3.05 5.92 4.14
C ALA A 12 2.48 6.12 2.73
N ALA A 13 3.00 7.12 2.01
CA ALA A 13 2.62 7.40 0.63
C ALA A 13 2.87 6.19 -0.29
N LEU A 14 4.03 5.51 -0.14
CA LEU A 14 4.35 4.31 -0.89
C LEU A 14 3.33 3.18 -0.63
N HIS A 15 3.01 2.92 0.64
CA HIS A 15 2.05 1.89 1.00
C HIS A 15 0.64 2.20 0.49
N LEU A 16 0.20 3.46 0.55
CA LEU A 16 -1.10 3.87 0.00
C LEU A 16 -1.13 3.78 -1.53
N ALA A 17 -0.06 4.19 -2.21
CA ALA A 17 0.05 4.13 -3.67
C ALA A 17 -0.01 2.69 -4.20
N ILE A 18 0.48 1.71 -3.44
CA ILE A 18 0.43 0.29 -3.79
C ILE A 18 -0.88 -0.37 -3.32
N GLY A 19 -1.27 -0.13 -2.06
CA GLY A 19 -2.39 -0.80 -1.42
C GLY A 19 -3.75 -0.37 -1.97
N VAL A 20 -3.95 0.92 -2.23
CA VAL A 20 -5.26 1.44 -2.67
C VAL A 20 -5.68 0.88 -4.03
N PRO A 21 -4.82 0.87 -5.07
CA PRO A 21 -5.16 0.22 -6.34
C PRO A 21 -5.39 -1.28 -6.21
N ALA A 22 -4.58 -1.98 -5.39
CA ALA A 22 -4.74 -3.42 -5.15
C ALA A 22 -6.07 -3.75 -4.45
N LEU A 23 -6.53 -2.87 -3.56
CA LEU A 23 -7.80 -3.00 -2.84
C LEU A 23 -9.01 -2.71 -3.75
N LEU A 24 -8.98 -1.58 -4.45
CA LEU A 24 -10.14 -1.08 -5.20
C LEU A 24 -10.26 -1.69 -6.60
N ALA A 25 -9.14 -1.93 -7.27
CA ALA A 25 -9.09 -2.39 -8.65
C ALA A 25 -8.10 -3.57 -8.84
N PRO A 26 -8.26 -4.69 -8.12
CA PRO A 26 -7.33 -5.82 -8.15
C PRO A 26 -7.11 -6.39 -9.56
N GLY A 27 -8.16 -6.40 -10.40
CA GLY A 27 -8.04 -6.85 -11.79
C GLY A 27 -7.18 -5.93 -12.67
N PHE A 28 -7.22 -4.62 -12.42
CA PHE A 28 -6.41 -3.63 -13.15
C PHE A 28 -4.93 -3.74 -12.78
N VAL A 29 -4.65 -4.01 -11.51
CA VAL A 29 -3.28 -4.25 -11.01
C VAL A 29 -2.73 -5.56 -11.56
N ARG A 30 -3.50 -6.65 -11.47
CA ARG A 30 -3.11 -7.95 -12.02
C ARG A 30 -2.79 -7.91 -13.51
N ALA A 31 -3.60 -7.20 -14.30
CA ALA A 31 -3.39 -7.06 -15.75
C ALA A 31 -2.11 -6.31 -16.13
N ARG A 32 -1.52 -5.54 -15.21
CA ARG A 32 -0.27 -4.78 -15.43
C ARG A 32 0.98 -5.50 -14.91
N LEU A 33 0.81 -6.61 -14.22
CA LEU A 33 1.95 -7.36 -13.72
C LEU A 33 2.57 -8.20 -14.84
N PRO A 34 3.90 -8.34 -14.84
CA PRO A 34 4.55 -9.31 -15.70
C PRO A 34 3.95 -10.71 -15.49
N PRO A 35 3.75 -11.51 -16.56
CA PRO A 35 3.07 -12.80 -16.48
C PRO A 35 3.63 -13.73 -15.40
N ARG A 36 4.96 -13.72 -15.20
CA ARG A 36 5.67 -14.49 -14.17
C ARG A 36 5.23 -14.21 -12.73
N TYR A 37 4.62 -13.05 -12.48
CA TYR A 37 4.09 -12.69 -11.16
C TYR A 37 2.59 -12.88 -11.08
N ALA A 38 1.86 -12.87 -12.20
CA ALA A 38 0.39 -12.94 -12.20
C ALA A 38 -0.15 -14.24 -11.55
N ASP A 39 0.60 -15.33 -11.64
CA ASP A 39 0.28 -16.61 -11.00
C ASP A 39 0.70 -16.66 -9.52
N ALA A 40 1.74 -15.91 -9.15
CA ALA A 40 2.23 -15.82 -7.78
C ALA A 40 1.30 -15.02 -6.86
N VAL A 41 0.43 -14.16 -7.41
CA VAL A 41 -0.39 -13.24 -6.62
C VAL A 41 -1.86 -13.67 -6.46
N GLY A 42 -2.19 -14.91 -6.79
CA GLY A 42 -3.46 -15.54 -6.43
C GLY A 42 -4.73 -14.82 -6.90
N GLU A 43 -5.88 -15.19 -6.31
CA GLU A 43 -7.19 -14.75 -6.79
C GLU A 43 -7.55 -13.30 -6.39
N ARG A 44 -8.63 -12.74 -6.97
CA ARG A 44 -9.10 -11.37 -6.68
C ARG A 44 -9.28 -11.08 -5.18
N ARG A 45 -9.69 -12.08 -4.39
CA ARG A 45 -9.88 -11.95 -2.94
C ARG A 45 -8.55 -11.75 -2.21
N GLU A 46 -7.51 -12.44 -2.64
CA GLU A 46 -6.16 -12.34 -2.06
C GLU A 46 -5.56 -10.96 -2.34
N TRP A 47 -5.76 -10.45 -3.55
CA TRP A 47 -5.39 -9.07 -3.90
C TRP A 47 -6.08 -8.02 -3.05
N ARG A 48 -7.38 -8.19 -2.77
CA ARG A 48 -8.10 -7.27 -1.87
C ARG A 48 -7.57 -7.34 -0.45
N GLY A 49 -7.24 -8.53 0.04
CA GLY A 49 -6.61 -8.72 1.35
C GLY A 49 -5.23 -8.05 1.43
N PHE A 50 -4.39 -8.26 0.42
CA PHE A 50 -3.10 -7.60 0.28
C PHE A 50 -3.24 -6.07 0.23
N GLY A 51 -4.18 -5.57 -0.58
CA GLY A 51 -4.49 -4.15 -0.67
C GLY A 51 -4.92 -3.56 0.67
N ALA A 52 -5.86 -4.22 1.36
CA ALA A 52 -6.34 -3.80 2.68
C ALA A 52 -5.21 -3.75 3.72
N GLY A 53 -4.37 -4.79 3.79
CA GLY A 53 -3.23 -4.84 4.69
C GLY A 53 -2.22 -3.74 4.41
N THR A 54 -1.83 -3.58 3.14
CA THR A 54 -0.85 -2.55 2.73
C THR A 54 -1.39 -1.14 2.98
N THR A 55 -2.66 -0.88 2.66
CA THR A 55 -3.31 0.41 2.93
C THR A 55 -3.41 0.68 4.43
N SER A 56 -3.69 -0.33 5.27
CA SER A 56 -3.74 -0.19 6.73
C SER A 56 -2.38 0.20 7.33
N VAL A 57 -1.28 -0.39 6.83
CA VAL A 57 0.08 0.01 7.20
C VAL A 57 0.33 1.47 6.82
N GLY A 58 0.00 1.86 5.58
CA GLY A 58 0.13 3.24 5.12
C GLY A 58 -0.64 4.24 5.99
N GLY A 59 -1.88 3.92 6.34
CA GLY A 59 -2.69 4.73 7.25
C GLY A 59 -2.08 4.86 8.64
N SER A 60 -1.58 3.75 9.21
CA SER A 60 -0.90 3.75 10.51
C SER A 60 0.35 4.63 10.49
N LEU A 61 1.15 4.55 9.42
CA LEU A 61 2.34 5.38 9.26
C LEU A 61 1.99 6.87 9.15
N LEU A 62 0.89 7.24 8.46
CA LEU A 62 0.42 8.63 8.43
C LEU A 62 0.04 9.13 9.83
N VAL A 63 -0.68 8.33 10.60
CA VAL A 63 -1.09 8.69 11.97
C VAL A 63 0.13 8.93 12.85
N VAL A 64 1.10 8.02 12.83
CA VAL A 64 2.35 8.14 13.60
C VAL A 64 3.18 9.34 13.13
N ALA A 65 3.35 9.52 11.82
CA ALA A 65 4.09 10.65 11.27
C ALA A 65 3.48 12.00 11.67
N SER A 66 2.15 12.08 11.70
CA SER A 66 1.40 13.30 12.07
C SER A 66 1.50 13.57 13.57
N ALA A 67 1.44 12.53 14.41
CA ALA A 67 1.64 12.65 15.85
C ALA A 67 3.08 13.07 16.23
N LEU A 68 4.08 12.66 15.45
CA LEU A 68 5.49 13.05 15.64
C LEU A 68 5.84 14.41 15.01
N GLY A 69 5.01 14.91 14.11
CA GLY A 69 5.22 16.16 13.37
C GLY A 69 4.48 17.36 13.95
N ALA A 70 3.45 17.13 14.77
CA ALA A 70 2.76 18.11 15.60
C ALA A 70 3.62 18.51 16.81
#